data_AF-A0A3T1B5B3-F1
#
_entry.id   AF-A0A3T1B5B3-F1
#
_cell.length_a   1.000
_cell.length_b   1.000
_cell.length_c   1.000
_cell.angle_alpha   90.00
_cell.angle_beta   90.00
_cell.angle_gamma   90.00
#
_symmetry.space_group_name_H-M   'P 1'
#
loop_
_entity.id
_entity.type
_entity.pdbx_description
1 polymer ?
#
loop_
_entity_poly.entity_id
_entity_poly.type
_entity_poly.pdbx_seq_one_letter_code
_entity_poly.pdbx_strand_id
1 'polypeptide(L)'
;MAKRSTGFAVIAGVYAVAGLAGWAVMADTPISLEITFYADIVATIVVFAGSMIVNNASVYDPYWSVAPAVIVIVWAAGDLGAREIAVLVLMLIWAIRLTANWALSWRGLGHEDWRYTRLRSAGTPWWLVNLVGIQLVPTLVVFGGLLPVWPAMTVTGRSFHALDVVAVLVTAGAILIEATADRQLHRFAREPGNRGRIVDRGLWRYSRHPNYLGEILFWWGMWLFGVAAAPDRWWTVIGPVVVVLLFLFVSVPMMDRRSLERRPAYAEYMRRVPALLPAKWIDRGV
;
A
#
# COMPACT_ATOMS: atom_id res chain seq x y z
N MET A 1 -12.18 -21.16 -17.73
CA MET A 1 -11.43 -20.07 -17.05
C MET A 1 -11.93 -18.74 -17.58
N ALA A 2 -12.47 -17.87 -16.74
CA ALA A 2 -12.81 -16.51 -17.15
C ALA A 2 -11.55 -15.82 -17.69
N LYS A 3 -11.67 -15.11 -18.83
CA LYS A 3 -10.54 -14.37 -19.41
C LYS A 3 -10.07 -13.32 -18.39
N ARG A 4 -8.76 -13.06 -18.32
CA ARG A 4 -8.17 -12.03 -17.43
C ARG A 4 -8.88 -10.67 -17.53
N SER A 5 -9.35 -10.31 -18.73
CA SER A 5 -10.17 -9.11 -18.97
C SER A 5 -11.52 -9.14 -18.24
N THR A 6 -12.21 -10.28 -18.24
CA THR A 6 -13.44 -10.46 -17.45
C THR A 6 -13.17 -10.28 -15.96
N GLY A 7 -12.04 -10.78 -15.47
CA GLY A 7 -11.63 -10.58 -14.09
C GLY A 7 -11.46 -9.10 -13.70
N PHE A 8 -10.83 -8.31 -14.58
CA PHE A 8 -10.70 -6.86 -14.35
C PHE A 8 -12.06 -6.15 -14.36
N ALA A 9 -12.96 -6.50 -15.29
CA ALA A 9 -14.30 -5.92 -15.35
C ALA A 9 -15.10 -6.22 -14.07
N VAL A 10 -14.98 -7.44 -13.54
CA VAL A 10 -15.61 -7.83 -12.26
C VAL A 10 -15.07 -7.01 -11.10
N ILE A 11 -13.74 -6.89 -10.96
CA ILE A 11 -13.12 -6.08 -9.89
C ILE A 11 -13.53 -4.61 -10.01
N ALA A 12 -13.50 -4.05 -11.22
CA ALA A 12 -13.95 -2.67 -11.46
C ALA A 12 -15.42 -2.46 -11.10
N GLY A 13 -16.29 -3.43 -11.43
CA GLY A 13 -17.70 -3.40 -11.03
C GLY A 13 -17.89 -3.44 -9.52
N VAL A 14 -17.17 -4.33 -8.81
CA VAL A 14 -17.19 -4.38 -7.33
C VAL A 14 -16.75 -3.04 -6.75
N TYR A 15 -15.72 -2.40 -7.31
CA TYR A 15 -15.20 -1.12 -6.80
C TYR A 15 -16.12 0.05 -7.12
N ALA A 16 -16.81 0.03 -8.25
CA ALA A 16 -17.84 1.02 -8.56
C ALA A 16 -18.98 0.95 -7.53
N VAL A 17 -19.47 -0.25 -7.20
CA VAL A 17 -20.49 -0.43 -6.17
C VAL A 17 -19.96 -0.03 -4.79
N ALA A 18 -18.71 -0.37 -4.45
CA ALA A 18 -18.09 0.03 -3.19
C ALA A 18 -17.96 1.55 -3.08
N GLY A 19 -17.57 2.24 -4.17
CA GLY A 19 -17.49 3.70 -4.24
C GLY A 19 -18.86 4.36 -4.10
N LEU A 20 -19.90 3.82 -4.75
CA LEU A 20 -21.27 4.30 -4.58
C LEU A 20 -21.78 4.12 -3.13
N ALA A 21 -21.48 2.98 -2.51
CA ALA A 21 -21.84 2.72 -1.13
C ALA A 21 -21.11 3.67 -0.16
N GLY A 22 -19.82 3.91 -0.36
CA GLY A 22 -19.05 4.89 0.40
C GLY A 22 -19.57 6.32 0.19
N TRP A 23 -19.89 6.70 -1.04
CA TRP A 23 -20.51 8.00 -1.34
C TRP A 23 -21.86 8.17 -0.64
N ALA A 24 -22.71 7.14 -0.63
CA ALA A 24 -24.01 7.18 0.03
C ALA A 24 -23.90 7.42 1.56
N VAL A 25 -22.81 6.99 2.20
CA VAL A 25 -22.54 7.31 3.61
C VAL A 25 -22.26 8.80 3.82
N MET A 26 -21.64 9.45 2.83
CA MET A 26 -21.20 10.85 2.92
C MET A 26 -22.20 11.86 2.30
N ALA A 27 -23.14 11.41 1.46
CA ALA A 27 -23.93 12.26 0.56
C ALA A 27 -24.62 13.44 1.26
N ASP A 28 -25.11 13.23 2.49
CA ASP A 28 -25.86 14.23 3.27
C ASP A 28 -25.09 14.71 4.51
N THR A 29 -23.77 14.46 4.59
CA THR A 29 -22.94 14.79 5.75
C THR A 29 -21.72 15.62 5.33
N PRO A 30 -21.36 16.68 6.06
CA PRO A 30 -20.12 17.41 5.81
C PRO A 30 -18.90 16.47 5.83
N ILE A 31 -17.99 16.65 4.87
CA ILE A 31 -16.79 15.82 4.77
C ILE A 31 -15.95 16.01 6.03
N SER A 32 -15.69 14.90 6.72
CA SER A 32 -14.85 14.81 7.91
C SER A 32 -14.02 13.53 7.85
N LEU A 33 -12.99 13.44 8.69
CA LEU A 33 -12.17 12.25 8.80
C LEU A 33 -13.00 11.04 9.26
N GLU A 34 -13.93 11.25 10.19
CA GLU A 34 -14.80 10.22 10.77
C GLU A 34 -15.80 9.68 9.76
N ILE A 35 -16.49 10.56 9.01
CA ILE A 35 -17.44 10.08 7.99
C ILE A 35 -16.72 9.39 6.83
N THR A 36 -15.51 9.87 6.47
CA THR A 36 -14.67 9.19 5.47
C THR A 36 -14.22 7.81 5.95
N PHE A 37 -13.93 7.67 7.24
CA PHE A 37 -13.62 6.36 7.85
C PHE A 37 -14.79 5.40 7.71
N TYR A 38 -16.00 5.82 8.09
CA TYR A 38 -17.18 4.97 7.94
C TYR A 38 -17.47 4.61 6.47
N ALA A 39 -17.27 5.55 5.55
CA ALA A 39 -17.39 5.30 4.12
C ALA A 39 -16.40 4.23 3.63
N ASP A 40 -15.14 4.26 4.08
CA ASP A 40 -14.12 3.26 3.70
C ASP A 40 -14.42 1.88 4.32
N ILE A 41 -14.95 1.82 5.54
CA ILE A 41 -15.43 0.57 6.15
C ILE A 41 -16.58 -0.02 5.35
N VAL A 42 -17.58 0.79 4.97
CA VAL A 42 -18.71 0.33 4.16
C VAL A 42 -18.25 -0.14 2.78
N ALA A 43 -17.36 0.61 2.12
CA ALA A 43 -16.78 0.21 0.85
C ALA A 43 -15.99 -1.11 0.97
N THR A 44 -15.21 -1.29 2.05
CA THR A 44 -14.52 -2.55 2.36
C THR A 44 -15.48 -3.72 2.53
N ILE A 45 -16.63 -3.53 3.19
CA ILE A 45 -17.66 -4.57 3.34
C ILE A 45 -18.24 -4.97 1.97
N VAL A 46 -18.43 -4.02 1.06
CA VAL A 46 -18.86 -4.30 -0.32
C VAL A 46 -17.80 -5.08 -1.09
N VAL A 47 -16.52 -4.71 -0.97
CA VAL A 47 -15.41 -5.46 -1.56
C VAL A 47 -15.35 -6.89 -0.99
N PHE A 48 -15.58 -7.04 0.31
CA PHE A 48 -15.66 -8.34 0.96
C PHE A 48 -16.81 -9.19 0.40
N ALA A 49 -18.02 -8.63 0.28
CA ALA A 49 -19.14 -9.31 -0.34
C ALA A 49 -18.82 -9.75 -1.78
N GLY A 50 -18.22 -8.85 -2.58
CA GLY A 50 -17.76 -9.16 -3.92
C GLY A 50 -16.75 -10.31 -3.94
N SER A 51 -15.76 -10.30 -3.04
CA SER A 51 -14.75 -11.35 -2.91
C SER A 51 -15.36 -12.71 -2.55
N MET A 52 -16.44 -12.73 -1.77
CA MET A 52 -17.17 -13.95 -1.40
C MET A 52 -17.98 -14.50 -2.58
N ILE A 53 -18.67 -13.62 -3.33
CA ILE A 53 -19.45 -13.98 -4.51
C ILE A 53 -18.56 -14.64 -5.58
N VAL A 54 -17.37 -14.09 -5.81
CA VAL A 54 -16.44 -14.62 -6.82
C VAL A 54 -15.48 -15.68 -6.25
N ASN A 55 -15.58 -15.99 -4.95
CA ASN A 55 -14.71 -16.87 -4.18
C ASN A 55 -13.20 -16.58 -4.41
N ASN A 56 -12.81 -15.32 -4.32
CA ASN A 56 -11.42 -14.90 -4.47
C ASN A 56 -11.12 -13.68 -3.59
N ALA A 57 -10.35 -13.87 -2.52
CA ALA A 57 -9.97 -12.80 -1.61
C ALA A 57 -9.00 -11.77 -2.23
N SER A 58 -8.29 -12.12 -3.31
CA SER A 58 -7.45 -11.19 -4.07
C SER A 58 -8.22 -10.12 -4.83
N VAL A 59 -9.55 -10.12 -4.79
CA VAL A 59 -10.36 -8.95 -5.19
C VAL A 59 -10.01 -7.72 -4.34
N TYR A 60 -9.51 -7.90 -3.12
CA TYR A 60 -9.06 -6.80 -2.26
C TYR A 60 -7.66 -6.28 -2.62
N ASP A 61 -6.83 -7.06 -3.34
CA ASP A 61 -5.41 -6.73 -3.55
C ASP A 61 -5.12 -5.40 -4.25
N PRO A 62 -5.95 -4.87 -5.17
CA PRO A 62 -5.77 -3.51 -5.66
C PRO A 62 -6.56 -2.45 -4.85
N TYR A 63 -7.45 -2.85 -3.96
CA TYR A 63 -8.35 -1.93 -3.24
C TYR A 63 -7.55 -1.01 -2.34
N TRP A 64 -6.59 -1.58 -1.59
CA TRP A 64 -5.78 -0.83 -0.63
C TRP A 64 -4.88 0.24 -1.28
N SER A 65 -4.61 0.16 -2.59
CA SER A 65 -3.94 1.22 -3.35
C SER A 65 -4.90 2.17 -4.06
N VAL A 66 -6.11 1.74 -4.38
CA VAL A 66 -7.14 2.57 -5.04
C VAL A 66 -7.89 3.46 -4.04
N ALA A 67 -8.28 2.92 -2.89
CA ALA A 67 -9.09 3.63 -1.89
C ALA A 67 -8.43 4.93 -1.41
N PRO A 68 -7.11 4.98 -1.07
CA PRO A 68 -6.45 6.23 -0.69
C PRO A 68 -6.55 7.34 -1.74
N ALA A 69 -6.40 7.00 -3.03
CA ALA A 69 -6.49 7.99 -4.10
C ALA A 69 -7.92 8.55 -4.23
N VAL A 70 -8.94 7.68 -4.14
CA VAL A 70 -10.34 8.11 -4.18
C VAL A 70 -10.67 9.00 -2.97
N ILE A 71 -10.22 8.60 -1.78
CA ILE A 71 -10.41 9.37 -0.55
C ILE A 71 -9.77 10.77 -0.65
N VAL A 72 -8.52 10.85 -1.12
CA VAL A 72 -7.82 12.14 -1.27
C VAL A 72 -8.47 13.03 -2.34
N ILE A 73 -9.04 12.44 -3.41
CA ILE A 73 -9.85 13.19 -4.38
C ILE A 73 -11.10 13.79 -3.71
N VAL A 74 -11.78 13.03 -2.84
CA VAL A 74 -12.94 13.53 -2.09
C VAL A 74 -12.55 14.68 -1.17
N TRP A 75 -11.37 14.60 -0.54
CA TRP A 75 -10.85 15.68 0.32
C TRP A 75 -10.34 16.89 -0.44
N ALA A 76 -10.05 16.75 -1.74
CA ALA A 76 -9.64 17.82 -2.64
C ALA A 76 -10.84 18.69 -3.08
N ALA A 77 -11.63 19.18 -2.12
CA ALA A 77 -12.77 20.05 -2.36
C ALA A 77 -12.33 21.53 -2.33
N GLY A 78 -12.86 22.33 -3.27
CA GLY A 78 -12.58 23.77 -3.34
C GLY A 78 -11.27 24.13 -4.05
N ASP A 79 -10.71 25.30 -3.70
CA ASP A 79 -9.49 25.81 -4.32
C ASP A 79 -8.25 25.12 -3.72
N LEU A 80 -7.51 24.41 -4.57
CA LEU A 80 -6.33 23.66 -4.16
C LEU A 80 -5.08 24.55 -4.19
N GLY A 81 -4.38 24.62 -3.06
CA GLY A 81 -3.04 25.20 -2.97
C GLY A 81 -1.95 24.24 -3.46
N ALA A 82 -0.71 24.73 -3.42
CA ALA A 82 0.44 23.94 -3.90
C ALA A 82 0.67 22.66 -3.07
N ARG A 83 0.33 22.65 -1.78
CA ARG A 83 0.47 21.48 -0.91
C ARG A 83 -0.53 20.40 -1.28
N GLU A 84 -1.79 20.77 -1.41
CA GLU A 84 -2.91 19.89 -1.73
C GLU A 84 -2.71 19.27 -3.12
N ILE A 85 -2.27 20.07 -4.10
CA ILE A 85 -1.90 19.59 -5.44
C ILE A 85 -0.74 18.59 -5.35
N ALA A 86 0.31 18.88 -4.59
CA ALA A 86 1.46 17.98 -4.46
C ALA A 86 1.06 16.63 -3.84
N VAL A 87 0.27 16.66 -2.75
CA VAL A 87 -0.26 15.46 -2.09
C VAL A 87 -1.12 14.64 -3.06
N LEU A 88 -2.07 15.28 -3.74
CA LEU A 88 -2.96 14.63 -4.69
C LEU A 88 -2.19 13.97 -5.83
N VAL A 89 -1.25 14.69 -6.45
CA VAL A 89 -0.45 14.18 -7.57
C VAL A 89 0.42 13.00 -7.12
N LEU A 90 1.12 13.13 -5.99
CA LEU A 90 1.99 12.06 -5.49
C LEU A 90 1.18 10.82 -5.05
N MET A 91 0.02 11.02 -4.42
CA MET A 91 -0.92 9.93 -4.08
C MET A 91 -1.41 9.20 -5.34
N LEU A 92 -1.79 9.94 -6.39
CA LEU A 92 -2.23 9.35 -7.66
C LEU A 92 -1.11 8.57 -8.34
N ILE A 93 0.11 9.13 -8.40
CA ILE A 93 1.27 8.43 -8.98
C ILE A 93 1.54 7.14 -8.20
N TRP A 94 1.53 7.19 -6.86
CA TRP A 94 1.72 6.03 -6.00
C TRP A 94 0.63 4.97 -6.26
N ALA A 95 -0.64 5.34 -6.22
CA ALA A 95 -1.79 4.47 -6.38
C ALA A 95 -1.83 3.80 -7.77
N ILE A 96 -1.65 4.58 -8.84
CA ILE A 96 -1.67 4.07 -10.21
C ILE A 96 -0.54 3.07 -10.43
N ARG A 97 0.69 3.42 -10.03
CA ARG A 97 1.87 2.55 -10.16
C ARG A 97 1.67 1.24 -9.40
N LEU A 98 1.22 1.30 -8.15
CA LEU A 98 1.06 0.14 -7.29
C LEU A 98 -0.05 -0.79 -7.82
N THR A 99 -1.18 -0.21 -8.24
CA THR A 99 -2.28 -0.93 -8.90
C THR A 99 -1.82 -1.55 -10.22
N ALA A 100 -1.02 -0.84 -11.02
CA ALA A 100 -0.44 -1.36 -12.26
C ALA A 100 0.54 -2.51 -11.99
N ASN A 101 1.36 -2.41 -10.95
CA ASN A 101 2.30 -3.46 -10.54
C ASN A 101 1.57 -4.76 -10.19
N TRP A 102 0.47 -4.66 -9.44
CA TRP A 102 -0.43 -5.78 -9.18
C TRP A 102 -1.02 -6.32 -10.50
N ALA A 103 -1.63 -5.44 -11.31
CA ALA A 103 -2.34 -5.81 -12.53
C ALA A 103 -1.43 -6.55 -13.52
N LEU A 104 -0.15 -6.18 -13.64
CA LEU A 104 0.83 -6.83 -14.50
C LEU A 104 1.11 -8.29 -14.14
N SER A 105 1.03 -8.64 -12.86
CA SER A 105 1.33 -10.00 -12.34
C SER A 105 0.08 -10.87 -12.15
N TRP A 106 -1.10 -10.24 -12.06
CA TRP A 106 -2.37 -10.91 -11.82
C TRP A 106 -2.85 -11.71 -13.05
N ARG A 107 -3.30 -12.95 -12.81
CA ARG A 107 -3.64 -13.93 -13.87
C ARG A 107 -5.15 -14.13 -14.07
N GLY A 108 -5.98 -13.32 -13.42
CA GLY A 108 -7.44 -13.44 -13.45
C GLY A 108 -7.99 -14.13 -12.20
N LEU A 109 -9.32 -14.31 -12.14
CA LEU A 109 -10.05 -14.79 -10.95
C LEU A 109 -9.70 -16.22 -10.49
N GLY A 110 -8.99 -17.00 -11.30
CA GLY A 110 -8.42 -18.28 -10.87
C GLY A 110 -7.12 -18.16 -10.06
N HIS A 111 -6.56 -16.96 -9.93
CA HIS A 111 -5.37 -16.66 -9.12
C HIS A 111 -5.81 -15.98 -7.82
N GLU A 112 -5.58 -16.64 -6.71
CA GLU A 112 -5.66 -16.07 -5.36
C GLU A 112 -4.25 -16.02 -4.75
N ASP A 113 -3.93 -14.97 -4.01
CA ASP A 113 -2.63 -14.79 -3.37
C ASP A 113 -2.33 -15.96 -2.42
N TRP A 114 -1.10 -16.46 -2.51
CA TRP A 114 -0.61 -17.58 -1.70
C TRP A 114 -0.71 -17.36 -0.18
N ARG A 115 -0.73 -16.10 0.28
CA ARG A 115 -0.92 -15.75 1.69
C ARG A 115 -2.28 -16.24 2.16
N TYR A 116 -3.30 -15.99 1.33
CA TYR A 116 -4.70 -16.30 1.63
C TYR A 116 -4.95 -17.81 1.55
N THR A 117 -4.33 -18.50 0.59
CA THR A 117 -4.46 -19.96 0.48
C THR A 117 -3.90 -20.71 1.69
N ARG A 118 -2.85 -20.21 2.33
CA ARG A 118 -2.33 -20.77 3.60
C ARG A 118 -3.26 -20.51 4.79
N LEU A 119 -4.00 -19.39 4.78
CA LEU A 119 -4.93 -19.04 5.86
C LEU A 119 -6.23 -19.86 5.80
N ARG A 120 -6.63 -20.35 4.61
CA ARG A 120 -7.81 -21.22 4.44
C ARG A 120 -7.73 -22.52 5.25
N SER A 121 -6.53 -23.03 5.53
CA SER A 121 -6.33 -24.29 6.27
C SER A 121 -6.27 -24.14 7.80
N ALA A 122 -6.54 -22.95 8.35
CA ALA A 122 -6.34 -22.64 9.77
C ALA A 122 -7.52 -23.00 10.70
N GLY A 123 -8.53 -23.75 10.22
CA GLY A 123 -9.68 -24.20 11.03
C GLY A 123 -10.68 -23.10 11.43
N THR A 124 -10.38 -21.83 11.16
CA THR A 124 -11.28 -20.68 11.38
C THR A 124 -12.26 -20.54 10.20
N PRO A 125 -13.53 -20.12 10.42
CA PRO A 125 -14.47 -19.88 9.33
C PRO A 125 -13.90 -18.92 8.29
N TRP A 126 -13.93 -19.32 7.01
CA TRP A 126 -13.27 -18.58 5.93
C TRP A 126 -13.74 -17.13 5.81
N TRP A 127 -15.05 -16.88 5.99
CA TRP A 127 -15.60 -15.53 5.93
C TRP A 127 -14.97 -14.59 6.96
N LEU A 128 -14.62 -15.10 8.15
CA LEU A 128 -14.02 -14.32 9.23
C LEU A 128 -12.55 -14.01 8.92
N VAL A 129 -11.81 -15.01 8.43
CA VAL A 129 -10.42 -14.84 7.98
C VAL A 129 -10.34 -13.82 6.85
N ASN A 130 -11.23 -13.93 5.87
CA ASN A 130 -11.30 -13.04 4.72
C ASN A 130 -11.69 -11.62 5.13
N LEU A 131 -12.78 -11.45 5.90
CA LEU A 131 -13.21 -10.13 6.33
C LEU A 131 -12.19 -9.47 7.25
N VAL A 132 -11.80 -10.11 8.35
CA VAL A 132 -11.01 -9.45 9.39
C VAL A 132 -9.52 -9.41 9.02
N GLY A 133 -8.95 -10.57 8.66
CA GLY A 133 -7.51 -10.69 8.44
C GLY A 133 -7.03 -10.14 7.10
N ILE A 134 -7.77 -10.43 6.02
CA ILE A 134 -7.33 -10.10 4.65
C ILE A 134 -7.76 -8.69 4.24
N GLN A 135 -8.92 -8.21 4.71
CA GLN A 135 -9.51 -6.95 4.22
C GLN A 135 -9.53 -5.87 5.28
N LEU A 136 -10.18 -6.08 6.42
CA LEU A 136 -10.40 -5.05 7.43
C LEU A 136 -9.10 -4.58 8.08
N VAL A 137 -8.21 -5.49 8.50
CA VAL A 137 -6.93 -5.09 9.12
C VAL A 137 -6.08 -4.23 8.16
N PRO A 138 -5.83 -4.62 6.90
CA PRO A 138 -5.16 -3.74 5.95
C PRO A 138 -5.89 -2.42 5.69
N THR A 139 -7.22 -2.41 5.61
CA THR A 139 -8.02 -1.17 5.48
C THR A 139 -7.73 -0.23 6.65
N LEU A 140 -7.76 -0.73 7.89
CA LEU A 140 -7.48 0.07 9.08
C LEU A 140 -6.04 0.61 9.10
N VAL A 141 -5.06 -0.19 8.67
CA VAL A 141 -3.67 0.25 8.58
C VAL A 141 -3.50 1.36 7.53
N VAL A 142 -4.08 1.19 6.34
CA VAL A 142 -3.99 2.16 5.25
C VAL A 142 -4.74 3.44 5.60
N PHE A 143 -5.93 3.34 6.20
CA PHE A 143 -6.65 4.50 6.70
C PHE A 143 -5.87 5.21 7.82
N GLY A 144 -5.21 4.45 8.70
CA GLY A 144 -4.24 4.98 9.66
C GLY A 144 -3.14 5.81 8.99
N GLY A 145 -2.61 5.34 7.85
CA GLY A 145 -1.67 6.08 7.01
C GLY A 145 -2.23 7.39 6.42
N LEU A 146 -3.55 7.50 6.26
CA LEU A 146 -4.23 8.72 5.78
C LEU A 146 -4.49 9.75 6.88
N LEU A 147 -4.34 9.41 8.17
CA LEU A 147 -4.48 10.36 9.28
C LEU A 147 -3.67 11.66 9.09
N PRO A 148 -2.38 11.63 8.70
CA PRO A 148 -1.64 12.86 8.40
C PRO A 148 -2.04 13.54 7.09
N VAL A 149 -2.65 12.82 6.15
CA VAL A 149 -3.08 13.38 4.86
C VAL A 149 -4.28 14.31 5.06
N TRP A 150 -5.16 14.00 6.00
CA TRP A 150 -6.32 14.83 6.30
C TRP A 150 -5.97 16.30 6.59
N PRO A 151 -5.10 16.65 7.58
CA PRO A 151 -4.73 18.04 7.80
C PRO A 151 -3.97 18.64 6.61
N ALA A 152 -3.21 17.84 5.85
CA ALA A 152 -2.52 18.32 4.65
C ALA A 152 -3.48 18.76 3.53
N MET A 153 -4.69 18.21 3.51
CA MET A 153 -5.72 18.51 2.51
C MET A 153 -6.78 19.52 2.99
N THR A 154 -6.91 19.73 4.30
CA THR A 154 -8.06 20.46 4.87
C THR A 154 -7.70 21.66 5.74
N VAL A 155 -6.49 21.72 6.29
CA VAL A 155 -6.05 22.85 7.12
C VAL A 155 -5.49 23.95 6.22
N THR A 156 -6.20 25.06 6.16
CA THR A 156 -5.82 26.25 5.39
C THR A 156 -5.07 27.27 6.25
N GLY A 157 -4.46 28.28 5.61
CA GLY A 157 -3.83 29.42 6.31
C GLY A 157 -2.32 29.31 6.51
N ARG A 158 -1.69 28.16 6.23
CA ARG A 158 -0.22 28.03 6.13
C ARG A 158 0.20 27.81 4.69
N SER A 159 0.97 28.76 4.15
CA SER A 159 1.54 28.66 2.81
C SER A 159 2.50 27.47 2.67
N PHE A 160 2.71 27.04 1.43
CA PHE A 160 3.73 26.05 1.09
C PHE A 160 5.13 26.54 1.51
N HIS A 161 5.93 25.69 2.16
CA HIS A 161 7.24 26.06 2.71
C HIS A 161 8.27 24.92 2.69
N ALA A 162 9.44 25.14 3.30
CA ALA A 162 10.58 24.22 3.23
C ALA A 162 10.26 22.77 3.62
N LEU A 163 9.46 22.54 4.67
CA LEU A 163 9.05 21.18 5.05
C LEU A 163 8.19 20.50 3.97
N ASP A 164 7.37 21.24 3.22
CA ASP A 164 6.63 20.67 2.08
C ASP A 164 7.58 20.23 0.97
N VAL A 165 8.66 20.98 0.72
CA VAL A 165 9.72 20.56 -0.23
C VAL A 165 10.35 19.25 0.23
N VAL A 166 10.67 19.12 1.52
CA VAL A 166 11.20 17.86 2.08
C VAL A 166 10.18 16.73 1.91
N ALA A 167 8.90 16.97 2.20
CA ALA A 167 7.83 16.00 2.02
C ALA A 167 7.70 15.54 0.56
N VAL A 168 7.75 16.46 -0.41
CA VAL A 168 7.79 16.15 -1.85
C VAL A 168 8.99 15.26 -2.18
N LEU A 169 10.20 15.63 -1.73
CA LEU A 169 11.42 14.88 -2.03
C LEU A 169 11.40 13.48 -1.44
N VAL A 170 10.96 13.32 -0.18
CA VAL A 170 10.82 12.01 0.47
C VAL A 170 9.79 11.15 -0.26
N THR A 171 8.61 11.71 -0.56
CA THR A 171 7.51 10.97 -1.19
C THR A 171 7.84 10.59 -2.64
N ALA A 172 8.38 11.51 -3.43
CA ALA A 172 8.79 11.23 -4.81
C ALA A 172 9.96 10.24 -4.86
N GLY A 173 10.93 10.38 -3.94
CA GLY A 173 12.04 9.45 -3.77
C GLY A 173 11.56 8.04 -3.40
N ALA A 174 10.60 7.94 -2.49
CA ALA A 174 9.94 6.69 -2.11
C ALA A 174 9.32 6.00 -3.33
N ILE A 175 8.46 6.70 -4.07
CA ILE A 175 7.82 6.20 -5.29
C ILE A 175 8.87 5.73 -6.32
N LEU A 176 9.97 6.47 -6.46
CA LEU A 176 11.07 6.11 -7.38
C LEU A 176 11.79 4.83 -6.94
N ILE A 177 12.05 4.68 -5.63
CA ILE A 177 12.64 3.46 -5.04
C ILE A 177 11.75 2.27 -5.36
N GLU A 178 10.45 2.37 -5.08
CA GLU A 178 9.49 1.29 -5.33
C GLU A 178 9.42 0.94 -6.81
N ALA A 179 9.22 1.93 -7.67
CA ALA A 179 9.11 1.73 -9.11
C ALA A 179 10.39 1.11 -9.71
N THR A 180 11.56 1.46 -9.17
CA THR A 180 12.84 0.88 -9.59
C THR A 180 12.98 -0.55 -9.09
N ALA A 181 12.64 -0.82 -7.83
CA ALA A 181 12.70 -2.14 -7.21
C ALA A 181 11.80 -3.14 -7.95
N ASP A 182 10.55 -2.76 -8.21
CA ASP A 182 9.56 -3.57 -8.91
C ASP A 182 10.01 -3.85 -10.35
N ARG A 183 10.49 -2.85 -11.09
CA ARG A 183 11.01 -3.05 -12.45
C ARG A 183 12.20 -4.00 -12.48
N GLN A 184 13.12 -3.89 -11.51
CA GLN A 184 14.25 -4.81 -11.38
C GLN A 184 13.77 -6.24 -11.13
N LEU A 185 12.80 -6.42 -10.22
CA LEU A 185 12.23 -7.73 -9.89
C LEU A 185 11.48 -8.34 -11.09
N HIS A 186 10.64 -7.57 -11.78
CA HIS A 186 9.90 -8.03 -12.96
C HIS A 186 10.83 -8.44 -14.09
N ARG A 187 11.85 -7.64 -14.40
CA ARG A 187 12.83 -7.98 -15.44
C ARG A 187 13.55 -9.28 -15.08
N PHE A 188 14.02 -9.40 -13.85
CA PHE A 188 14.68 -10.60 -13.36
C PHE A 188 13.78 -11.84 -13.44
N ALA A 189 12.51 -11.72 -13.04
CA ALA A 189 11.55 -12.83 -13.02
C ALA A 189 11.10 -13.30 -14.41
N ARG A 190 11.20 -12.46 -15.44
CA ARG A 190 10.85 -12.81 -16.83
C ARG A 190 11.88 -13.71 -17.50
N GLU A 191 13.13 -13.68 -17.06
CA GLU A 191 14.20 -14.50 -17.61
C GLU A 191 14.08 -15.97 -17.12
N PRO A 192 13.90 -16.96 -18.01
CA PRO A 192 13.69 -18.36 -17.61
C PRO A 192 14.82 -18.95 -16.75
N GLY A 193 16.06 -18.53 -17.01
CA GLY A 193 17.26 -18.96 -16.26
C GLY A 193 17.32 -18.43 -14.82
N ASN A 194 16.42 -17.52 -14.44
CA ASN A 194 16.35 -16.96 -13.09
C ASN A 194 15.31 -17.65 -12.18
N ARG A 195 14.61 -18.67 -12.68
CA ARG A 195 13.71 -19.49 -11.86
C ARG A 195 14.48 -20.07 -10.66
N GLY A 196 13.95 -19.85 -9.45
CA GLY A 196 14.60 -20.27 -8.21
C GLY A 196 15.77 -19.38 -7.74
N ARG A 197 16.29 -18.46 -8.56
CA ARG A 197 17.41 -17.57 -8.22
C ARG A 197 16.99 -16.27 -7.53
N ILE A 198 17.88 -15.67 -6.75
CA ILE A 198 17.61 -14.47 -5.94
C ILE A 198 18.01 -13.24 -6.76
N VAL A 199 17.21 -12.18 -6.72
CA VAL A 199 17.61 -10.87 -7.24
C VAL A 199 18.55 -10.23 -6.23
N ASP A 200 19.83 -10.09 -6.58
CA ASP A 200 20.89 -9.59 -5.69
C ASP A 200 21.65 -8.39 -6.30
N ARG A 201 21.04 -7.72 -7.28
CA ARG A 201 21.60 -6.57 -8.02
C ARG A 201 20.69 -5.35 -7.93
N GLY A 202 21.22 -4.18 -8.28
CA GLY A 202 20.46 -2.93 -8.23
C GLY A 202 20.13 -2.54 -6.79
N LEU A 203 18.88 -2.17 -6.51
CA LEU A 203 18.43 -1.81 -5.15
C LEU A 203 18.43 -3.04 -4.22
N TRP A 204 18.18 -4.22 -4.78
CA TRP A 204 18.11 -5.46 -4.02
C TRP A 204 19.44 -5.82 -3.35
N ARG A 205 20.59 -5.37 -3.87
CA ARG A 205 21.89 -5.60 -3.20
C ARG A 205 22.06 -4.86 -1.86
N TYR A 206 21.23 -3.85 -1.61
CA TYR A 206 21.30 -3.00 -0.41
C TYR A 206 20.20 -3.30 0.60
N SER A 207 19.08 -3.84 0.12
CA SER A 207 17.88 -4.13 0.89
C SER A 207 17.23 -5.38 0.33
N ARG A 208 16.81 -6.32 1.18
CA ARG A 208 16.07 -7.50 0.71
C ARG A 208 14.66 -7.15 0.26
N HIS A 209 14.10 -6.03 0.72
CA HIS A 209 12.76 -5.55 0.38
C HIS A 209 12.77 -4.05 0.07
N PRO A 210 13.46 -3.61 -1.00
CA PRO A 210 13.61 -2.18 -1.30
C PRO A 210 12.27 -1.52 -1.67
N ASN A 211 11.34 -2.26 -2.27
CA ASN A 211 9.97 -1.80 -2.51
C ASN A 211 9.18 -1.61 -1.20
N TYR A 212 9.40 -2.44 -0.17
CA TYR A 212 8.77 -2.21 1.14
C TYR A 212 9.36 -1.00 1.85
N LEU A 213 10.67 -0.76 1.70
CA LEU A 213 11.29 0.47 2.20
C LEU A 213 10.69 1.71 1.53
N GLY A 214 10.50 1.67 0.21
CA GLY A 214 9.85 2.77 -0.50
C GLY A 214 8.42 2.99 -0.01
N GLU A 215 7.62 1.94 0.13
CA GLU A 215 6.25 2.02 0.67
C GLU A 215 6.23 2.66 2.07
N ILE A 216 7.14 2.26 2.97
CA ILE A 216 7.28 2.88 4.29
C ILE A 216 7.59 4.38 4.16
N LEU A 217 8.56 4.75 3.34
CA LEU A 217 8.98 6.15 3.15
C LEU A 217 7.87 7.01 2.54
N PHE A 218 7.00 6.44 1.71
CA PHE A 218 5.83 7.13 1.16
C PHE A 218 4.91 7.63 2.28
N TRP A 219 4.56 6.77 3.24
CA TRP A 219 3.71 7.15 4.38
C TRP A 219 4.39 8.15 5.33
N TRP A 220 5.72 8.07 5.48
CA TRP A 220 6.48 9.12 6.19
C TRP A 220 6.43 10.46 5.46
N GLY A 221 6.52 10.46 4.13
CA GLY A 221 6.35 11.65 3.31
C GLY A 221 4.97 12.29 3.48
N MET A 222 3.91 11.48 3.51
CA MET A 222 2.55 11.94 3.82
C MET A 222 2.43 12.56 5.21
N TRP A 223 3.11 11.99 6.21
CA TRP A 223 3.21 12.58 7.54
C TRP A 223 3.91 13.95 7.55
N LEU A 224 4.99 14.11 6.79
CA LEU A 224 5.67 15.40 6.67
C LEU A 224 4.77 16.49 6.08
N PHE A 225 3.93 16.17 5.09
CA PHE A 225 2.91 17.09 4.58
C PHE A 225 1.89 17.46 5.66
N GLY A 226 1.41 16.49 6.45
CA GLY A 226 0.50 16.72 7.57
C GLY A 226 1.07 17.68 8.61
N VAL A 227 2.33 17.47 9.01
CA VAL A 227 3.03 18.35 9.95
C VAL A 227 3.30 19.74 9.37
N ALA A 228 3.59 19.83 8.06
CA ALA A 228 3.77 21.12 7.39
C ALA A 228 2.48 21.96 7.41
N ALA A 229 1.33 21.32 7.18
CA ALA A 229 0.02 21.97 7.24
C ALA A 229 -0.41 22.29 8.67
N ALA A 230 -0.18 21.38 9.62
CA ALA A 230 -0.64 21.51 10.99
C ALA A 230 0.38 20.91 11.99
N PRO A 231 1.37 21.70 12.45
CA PRO A 231 2.41 21.21 13.36
C PRO A 231 1.88 20.66 14.70
N ASP A 232 0.72 21.15 15.16
CA ASP A 232 -0.01 20.66 16.33
C ASP A 232 -0.57 19.24 16.13
N ARG A 233 -0.70 18.77 14.89
CA ARG A 233 -1.19 17.43 14.51
C ARG A 233 -0.06 16.42 14.30
N TRP A 234 1.12 16.66 14.86
CA TRP A 234 2.26 15.75 14.78
C TRP A 234 1.95 14.32 15.26
N TRP A 235 1.01 14.15 16.18
CA TRP A 235 0.57 12.86 16.72
C TRP A 235 0.05 11.89 15.65
N THR A 236 -0.34 12.39 14.47
CA THR A 236 -0.69 11.59 13.29
C THR A 236 0.47 10.70 12.79
N VAL A 237 1.68 10.82 13.38
CA VAL A 237 2.81 9.90 13.20
C VAL A 237 2.46 8.44 13.50
N ILE A 238 1.40 8.20 14.27
CA ILE A 238 0.85 6.86 14.48
C ILE A 238 0.55 6.14 13.16
N GLY A 239 0.13 6.86 12.12
CA GLY A 239 -0.13 6.33 10.78
C GLY A 239 1.07 5.59 10.17
N PRO A 240 2.16 6.30 9.80
CA PRO A 240 3.36 5.64 9.27
C PRO A 240 4.00 4.65 10.25
N VAL A 241 3.89 4.86 11.57
CA VAL A 241 4.39 3.89 12.56
C VAL A 241 3.65 2.55 12.45
N VAL A 242 2.32 2.55 12.36
CA VAL A 242 1.54 1.32 12.19
C VAL A 242 1.90 0.60 10.88
N VAL A 243 2.14 1.35 9.80
CA VAL A 243 2.63 0.78 8.54
C VAL A 243 4.01 0.11 8.72
N VAL A 244 4.94 0.77 9.42
CA VAL A 244 6.25 0.18 9.74
C VAL A 244 6.10 -1.12 10.54
N LEU A 245 5.24 -1.13 11.56
CA LEU A 245 4.99 -2.32 12.37
C LEU A 245 4.44 -3.48 11.52
N LEU A 246 3.48 -3.20 10.62
CA LEU A 246 2.97 -4.20 9.67
C LEU A 246 4.11 -4.79 8.83
N PHE A 247 4.99 -3.96 8.28
CA PHE A 247 6.11 -4.45 7.48
C PHE A 247 7.12 -5.26 8.29
N LEU A 248 7.52 -4.78 9.46
CA LEU A 248 8.54 -5.43 10.28
C LEU A 248 8.08 -6.76 10.88
N PHE A 249 6.83 -6.82 11.33
CA PHE A 249 6.34 -7.98 12.09
C PHE A 249 5.52 -8.97 11.24
N VAL A 250 4.95 -8.51 10.12
CA VAL A 250 4.09 -9.35 9.26
C VAL A 250 4.70 -9.54 7.89
N SER A 251 4.85 -8.48 7.09
CA SER A 251 5.16 -8.61 5.66
C SER A 251 6.57 -9.15 5.39
N VAL A 252 7.60 -8.56 6.03
CA VAL A 252 9.00 -8.98 5.85
C VAL A 252 9.23 -10.41 6.33
N PRO A 253 8.84 -10.81 7.57
CA PRO A 253 9.05 -12.19 8.03
C PRO A 253 8.33 -13.22 7.14
N MET A 254 7.11 -12.90 6.70
CA MET A 254 6.32 -13.78 5.85
C MET A 254 6.98 -14.00 4.47
N MET A 255 7.51 -12.93 3.87
CA MET A 255 8.20 -13.01 2.58
C MET A 255 9.57 -13.70 2.69
N ASP A 256 10.33 -13.41 3.74
CA ASP A 256 11.62 -14.04 4.02
C ASP A 256 11.45 -15.55 4.23
N ARG A 257 10.47 -15.98 5.04
CA ARG A 257 10.14 -17.40 5.25
C ARG A 257 9.81 -18.12 3.93
N ARG A 258 8.93 -17.53 3.11
CA ARG A 258 8.61 -18.11 1.80
C ARG A 258 9.83 -18.19 0.89
N SER A 259 10.72 -17.22 0.96
CA SER A 259 11.96 -17.23 0.16
C SER A 259 12.92 -18.31 0.63
N LEU A 260 13.07 -18.51 1.95
CA LEU A 260 13.84 -19.62 2.54
C LEU A 260 13.30 -21.00 2.08
N GLU A 261 11.98 -21.18 2.08
CA GLU A 261 11.35 -22.44 1.64
C GLU A 261 11.64 -22.76 0.15
N ARG A 262 11.81 -21.74 -0.69
CA ARG A 262 11.87 -21.91 -2.16
C ARG A 262 13.27 -21.78 -2.74
N ARG A 263 14.24 -21.27 -1.97
CA ARG A 263 15.55 -20.86 -2.48
C ARG A 263 16.65 -21.25 -1.49
N PRO A 264 17.38 -22.35 -1.73
CA PRO A 264 18.43 -22.83 -0.81
C PRO A 264 19.49 -21.77 -0.45
N ALA A 265 19.86 -20.90 -1.40
CA ALA A 265 20.87 -19.85 -1.19
C ALA A 265 20.35 -18.60 -0.43
N TYR A 266 19.06 -18.54 -0.06
CA TYR A 266 18.49 -17.32 0.53
C TYR A 266 18.98 -17.04 1.94
N ALA A 267 19.28 -18.08 2.72
CA ALA A 267 19.86 -17.91 4.06
C ALA A 267 21.21 -17.17 4.01
N GLU A 268 22.07 -17.48 3.04
CA GLU A 268 23.34 -16.78 2.86
C GLU A 268 23.13 -15.33 2.41
N TYR A 269 22.16 -15.10 1.52
CA TYR A 269 21.77 -13.75 1.11
C TYR A 269 21.30 -12.90 2.29
N MET A 270 20.49 -13.47 3.19
CA MET A 270 20.01 -12.81 4.39
C MET A 270 21.13 -12.38 5.35
N ARG A 271 22.24 -13.11 5.40
CA ARG A 271 23.42 -12.73 6.22
C ARG A 271 24.16 -11.51 5.68
N ARG A 272 24.08 -11.26 4.37
CA ARG A 272 24.85 -10.19 3.70
C ARG A 272 24.03 -8.94 3.42
N VAL A 273 22.73 -9.10 3.22
CA VAL A 273 21.82 -8.03 2.82
C VAL A 273 20.73 -7.87 3.88
N PRO A 274 20.58 -6.69 4.50
CA PRO A 274 19.58 -6.43 5.53
C PRO A 274 18.17 -6.34 4.94
N ALA A 275 17.14 -6.47 5.79
CA ALA A 275 15.76 -6.53 5.33
C ALA A 275 15.28 -5.22 4.67
N LEU A 276 15.49 -4.08 5.32
CA LEU A 276 14.99 -2.76 4.88
C LEU A 276 16.14 -1.76 4.69
N LEU A 277 16.72 -1.26 5.78
CA LEU A 277 17.79 -0.26 5.72
C LEU A 277 19.18 -0.90 5.66
N PRO A 278 20.13 -0.34 4.88
CA PRO A 278 21.49 -0.87 4.80
C PRO A 278 22.22 -0.74 6.15
N ALA A 279 22.49 -1.85 6.83
CA ALA A 279 23.23 -1.90 8.10
C ALA A 279 24.69 -1.40 7.98
N LYS A 280 25.27 -1.39 6.77
CA LYS A 280 26.68 -1.01 6.54
C LYS A 280 27.01 0.49 6.73
N TRP A 281 26.04 1.30 7.15
CA TRP A 281 26.29 2.67 7.63
C TRP A 281 26.48 2.78 9.15
N ILE A 282 26.22 1.69 9.90
CA ILE A 282 26.35 1.64 11.37
C ILE A 282 27.56 0.78 11.79
N ASP A 283 28.02 -0.16 10.95
CA ASP A 283 29.10 -1.12 11.26
C ASP A 283 30.43 -0.84 10.51
N ARG A 284 30.80 0.44 10.34
CA ARG A 284 32.16 0.83 9.90
C ARG A 284 32.85 1.76 10.90
N GLY A 285 32.82 1.38 12.17
CA GLY A 285 33.62 2.05 13.18
C GLY A 285 33.28 1.65 14.61
N VAL A 286 33.64 0.42 15.01
CA VAL A 286 34.49 0.08 16.17
C VAL A 286 35.18 -1.25 15.85
#